data_AF-A0A0N4TFC0-F1
#
_entry.id   AF-A0A0N4TFC0-F1
#
_cell.length_a   1.000
_cell.length_b   1.000
_cell.length_c   1.000
_cell.angle_alpha   90.00
_cell.angle_beta   90.00
_cell.angle_gamma   90.00
#
_symmetry.space_group_name_H-M   'P 1'
#
loop_
_entity.id
_entity.type
_entity.pdbx_description
1 polymer ?
#
loop_
_entity_poly.entity_id
_entity_poly.type
_entity_poly.pdbx_seq_one_letter_code
_entity_poly.pdbx_strand_id
1 'polypeptide(L)'
;MLTFCITIHDNGNLLEICVPSGSHGSHVANIAAAYFPNEPEKSGLAPGAQIVSLCIGDHRLKTMETGAALTRALSRCADLGVHLINYSYGEATNFPNSGRIIEALDRVVRRHGILFFSSAGNCGPALSTGGCPGTTTTSVIGVGAYLSPTMMEAMYSMRDKIPPTLYPWSSRGPT
;
A
#
# COMPACT_ATOMS: atom_id res chain seq x y z
N MET A 1 -18.92 0.91 -17.57
CA MET A 1 -19.79 0.96 -16.38
C MET A 1 -19.07 1.80 -15.33
N LEU A 2 -19.70 2.84 -14.76
CA LEU A 2 -19.11 3.67 -13.71
C LEU A 2 -19.48 3.08 -12.34
N THR A 3 -18.49 2.66 -11.56
CA THR A 3 -18.68 2.14 -10.20
C THR A 3 -18.28 3.22 -9.18
N PHE A 4 -19.14 3.48 -8.20
CA PHE A 4 -18.90 4.44 -7.14
C PHE A 4 -19.53 3.97 -5.83
N CYS A 5 -19.03 4.49 -4.72
CA CYS A 5 -19.61 4.36 -3.38
C CYS A 5 -20.02 5.73 -2.86
N ILE A 6 -20.99 5.76 -1.95
CA ILE A 6 -21.54 6.98 -1.36
C ILE A 6 -21.44 6.87 0.17
N THR A 7 -20.94 7.94 0.80
CA THR A 7 -21.02 8.13 2.25
C THR A 7 -21.59 9.53 2.53
N ILE A 8 -22.47 9.63 3.52
CA ILE A 8 -23.05 10.91 3.95
C ILE A 8 -22.53 11.22 5.36
N HIS A 9 -21.96 12.41 5.52
CA HIS A 9 -21.37 12.90 6.77
C HIS A 9 -22.14 14.12 7.30
N ASP A 10 -21.78 14.54 8.52
CA ASP A 10 -22.20 15.81 9.14
C ASP A 10 -23.72 16.04 9.12
N ASN A 11 -24.49 15.01 9.52
CA ASN A 11 -25.96 15.03 9.55
C ASN A 11 -26.60 15.41 8.20
N GLY A 12 -25.98 15.01 7.09
CA GLY A 12 -26.50 15.27 5.74
C GLY A 12 -25.88 16.47 5.04
N ASN A 13 -24.97 17.21 5.70
CA ASN A 13 -24.37 18.41 5.11
C ASN A 13 -23.17 18.13 4.20
N LEU A 14 -22.65 16.90 4.20
CA LEU A 14 -21.51 16.52 3.35
C LEU A 14 -21.76 15.18 2.66
N LEU A 15 -21.68 15.20 1.33
CA LEU A 15 -21.74 14.02 0.47
C LEU A 15 -20.33 13.65 0.00
N GLU A 16 -19.90 12.44 0.32
CA GLU A 16 -18.69 11.84 -0.20
C GLU A 16 -19.04 10.82 -1.29
N ILE A 17 -18.53 11.05 -2.50
CA ILE A 17 -18.62 10.10 -3.61
C ILE A 17 -17.21 9.57 -3.86
N CYS A 18 -17.01 8.28 -3.64
CA CYS A 18 -15.74 7.61 -3.89
C CYS A 18 -15.81 6.83 -5.20
N VAL A 19 -14.86 7.08 -6.09
CA VAL A 19 -14.64 6.31 -7.32
C VAL A 19 -13.26 5.65 -7.27
N PRO A 20 -13.07 4.45 -7.85
CA PRO A 20 -11.76 3.83 -7.88
C PRO A 20 -10.72 4.70 -8.61
N SER A 21 -9.58 4.95 -7.95
CA SER A 21 -8.40 5.59 -8.55
C SER A 21 -7.59 4.61 -9.41
N GLY A 22 -8.22 4.10 -10.47
CA GLY A 22 -7.64 3.10 -11.37
C GLY A 22 -7.72 1.67 -10.82
N SER A 23 -6.97 0.75 -11.45
CA SER A 23 -6.99 -0.69 -11.12
C SER A 23 -6.03 -1.09 -9.99
N HIS A 24 -5.09 -0.21 -9.63
CA HIS A 24 -3.99 -0.54 -8.71
C HIS A 24 -4.49 -1.03 -7.35
N GLY A 25 -5.40 -0.29 -6.70
CA GLY A 25 -5.93 -0.65 -5.38
C GLY A 25 -6.63 -2.01 -5.37
N SER A 26 -7.44 -2.30 -6.39
CA SER A 26 -8.13 -3.60 -6.53
C SER A 26 -7.15 -4.74 -6.75
N HIS A 27 -6.09 -4.52 -7.53
CA HIS A 27 -5.04 -5.52 -7.75
C HIS A 27 -4.31 -5.86 -6.44
N VAL A 28 -3.94 -4.84 -5.66
CA VAL A 28 -3.31 -5.01 -4.33
C VAL A 28 -4.23 -5.76 -3.37
N ALA A 29 -5.51 -5.39 -3.30
CA ALA A 29 -6.50 -6.07 -2.45
C ALA A 29 -6.69 -7.54 -2.84
N ASN A 30 -6.66 -7.84 -4.15
CA ASN A 30 -6.79 -9.21 -4.64
C ASN A 30 -5.61 -10.09 -4.22
N ILE A 31 -4.37 -9.59 -4.32
CA ILE A 31 -3.17 -10.32 -3.85
C ILE A 31 -3.29 -10.64 -2.36
N ALA A 32 -3.81 -9.69 -1.57
CA ALA A 32 -3.92 -9.87 -0.13
C ALA A 32 -5.00 -10.89 0.25
N ALA A 33 -6.22 -10.78 -0.28
CA ALA A 33 -7.38 -11.43 0.31
C ALA A 33 -8.45 -11.93 -0.68
N ALA A 34 -8.18 -11.99 -1.99
CA ALA A 34 -9.15 -12.53 -2.93
C ALA A 34 -9.62 -13.93 -2.51
N TYR A 35 -10.89 -14.22 -2.70
CA TYR A 35 -11.51 -15.46 -2.24
C TYR A 35 -12.26 -16.15 -3.38
N PHE A 36 -11.69 -17.24 -3.89
CA PHE A 36 -12.25 -18.05 -4.96
C PHE A 36 -12.45 -19.49 -4.47
N PRO A 37 -13.58 -19.83 -3.83
CA PRO A 37 -13.78 -21.15 -3.21
C PRO A 37 -13.72 -22.32 -4.20
N ASN A 38 -14.08 -22.07 -5.47
CA ASN A 38 -14.08 -23.08 -6.53
C ASN A 38 -12.74 -23.12 -7.31
N GLU A 39 -11.90 -22.10 -7.15
CA GLU A 39 -10.59 -21.97 -7.82
C GLU A 39 -9.55 -21.43 -6.82
N PRO A 40 -9.21 -22.19 -5.75
CA PRO A 40 -8.41 -21.69 -4.63
C PRO A 40 -7.03 -21.18 -5.05
N GLU A 41 -6.47 -21.68 -6.15
CA GLU A 41 -5.21 -21.25 -6.75
C GLU A 41 -5.22 -19.79 -7.22
N LYS A 42 -6.41 -19.20 -7.42
CA LYS A 42 -6.58 -17.77 -7.76
C LYS A 42 -6.76 -16.88 -6.53
N SER A 43 -6.84 -17.45 -5.33
CA SER A 43 -7.08 -16.70 -4.10
C SER A 43 -5.84 -15.91 -3.67
N GLY A 44 -6.07 -14.86 -2.87
CA GLY A 44 -5.01 -14.09 -2.24
C GLY A 44 -4.32 -14.88 -1.12
N LEU A 45 -3.34 -14.27 -0.46
CA LEU A 45 -2.57 -14.94 0.59
C LEU A 45 -3.40 -15.25 1.85
N ALA A 46 -4.38 -14.40 2.17
CA ALA A 46 -5.30 -14.59 3.28
C ALA A 46 -6.76 -14.55 2.78
N PRO A 47 -7.22 -15.60 2.08
CA PRO A 47 -8.58 -15.65 1.55
C PRO A 47 -9.61 -15.53 2.69
N GLY A 48 -10.59 -14.64 2.54
CA GLY A 48 -11.62 -14.41 3.56
C GLY A 48 -11.27 -13.32 4.59
N ALA A 49 -10.07 -12.74 4.55
CA ALA A 49 -9.79 -11.50 5.27
C ALA A 49 -10.70 -10.37 4.73
N GLN A 50 -11.28 -9.59 5.65
CA GLN A 50 -12.14 -8.47 5.27
C GLN A 50 -11.31 -7.25 4.86
N ILE A 51 -11.63 -6.65 3.73
CA ILE A 51 -10.93 -5.47 3.20
C ILE A 51 -11.73 -4.21 3.51
N VAL A 52 -11.04 -3.23 4.13
CA VAL A 52 -11.50 -1.84 4.22
C VAL A 52 -10.70 -1.03 3.21
N SER A 53 -11.35 -0.60 2.13
CA SER A 53 -10.72 0.25 1.12
C SER A 53 -10.86 1.72 1.48
N LEU A 54 -9.72 2.42 1.64
CA LEU A 54 -9.67 3.86 1.89
C LEU A 54 -8.95 4.54 0.73
N CYS A 55 -9.69 5.29 -0.09
CA CYS A 55 -9.11 5.98 -1.24
C CYS A 55 -8.35 7.23 -0.79
N ILE A 56 -7.03 7.19 -0.89
CA ILE A 56 -6.14 8.28 -0.50
C ILE A 56 -5.66 9.14 -1.68
N GLY A 57 -5.79 8.61 -2.91
CA GLY A 57 -5.35 9.27 -4.13
C GLY A 57 -6.35 10.34 -4.56
N ASP A 58 -5.86 11.53 -4.88
CA ASP A 58 -6.69 12.63 -5.36
C ASP A 58 -6.69 12.66 -6.90
N HIS A 59 -7.86 12.42 -7.51
CA HIS A 59 -8.02 12.45 -8.97
C HIS A 59 -7.62 13.79 -9.59
N ARG A 60 -7.72 14.91 -8.86
CA ARG A 60 -7.30 16.24 -9.32
C ARG A 60 -5.78 16.36 -9.41
N LEU A 61 -5.06 15.49 -8.70
CA LEU A 61 -3.60 15.43 -8.62
C LEU A 61 -3.05 14.14 -9.24
N LYS A 62 -3.72 13.61 -10.27
CA LYS A 62 -3.32 12.36 -10.94
C LYS A 62 -3.13 11.20 -9.94
N THR A 63 -4.09 11.08 -9.02
CA THR A 63 -4.16 10.06 -7.97
C THR A 63 -3.02 10.11 -6.93
N MET A 64 -2.29 11.23 -6.83
CA MET A 64 -1.30 11.46 -5.76
C MET A 64 -2.00 11.51 -4.40
N GLU A 65 -1.35 10.95 -3.38
CA GLU A 65 -1.83 11.04 -2.00
C GLU A 65 -1.66 12.45 -1.44
N THR A 66 -2.47 12.78 -0.44
CA THR A 66 -2.33 14.05 0.29
C THR A 66 -2.21 13.78 1.78
N GLY A 67 -1.50 14.66 2.49
CA GLY A 67 -1.39 14.56 3.96
C GLY A 67 -2.75 14.57 4.66
N ALA A 68 -3.73 15.30 4.13
CA ALA A 68 -5.10 15.30 4.64
C ALA A 68 -5.79 13.94 4.44
N ALA A 69 -5.68 13.34 3.25
CA ALA A 69 -6.25 12.03 2.97
C ALA A 69 -5.62 10.94 3.84
N LEU A 70 -4.29 10.95 3.98
CA LEU A 70 -3.56 10.03 4.86
C LEU A 70 -3.98 10.18 6.33
N THR A 71 -4.08 11.42 6.83
CA THR A 71 -4.50 11.67 8.21
C THR A 71 -5.92 11.16 8.49
N ARG A 72 -6.86 11.38 7.56
CA ARG A 72 -8.23 10.87 7.66
C ARG A 72 -8.28 9.35 7.59
N ALA A 73 -7.52 8.75 6.67
CA ALA A 73 -7.45 7.30 6.52
C ALA A 73 -6.88 6.62 7.78
N LEU A 74 -5.78 7.16 8.33
CA LEU A 74 -5.17 6.68 9.57
C LEU A 74 -6.14 6.78 10.75
N SER A 75 -6.86 7.91 10.89
CA SER A 75 -7.90 8.05 11.91
C SER A 75 -9.00 7.01 11.74
N ARG A 76 -9.49 6.81 10.51
CA ARG A 76 -10.53 5.84 10.22
C ARG A 76 -10.10 4.40 10.50
N CYS A 77 -8.84 4.05 10.21
CA CYS A 77 -8.27 2.76 10.57
C CYS A 77 -8.27 2.54 12.08
N ALA A 78 -7.88 3.55 12.86
CA ALA A 78 -7.91 3.49 14.32
C ALA A 78 -9.34 3.35 14.86
N ASP A 79 -10.30 4.11 14.31
CA ASP A 79 -11.72 4.06 14.72
C ASP A 79 -12.37 2.70 14.43
N LEU A 80 -12.03 2.09 13.29
CA LEU A 80 -12.53 0.78 12.89
C LEU A 80 -11.82 -0.39 13.59
N GLY A 81 -10.70 -0.14 14.26
CA GLY A 81 -9.90 -1.19 14.90
C GLY A 81 -9.33 -2.20 13.90
N VAL A 82 -8.87 -1.76 12.74
CA VAL A 82 -8.27 -2.67 11.74
C VAL A 82 -6.98 -3.29 12.30
N HIS A 83 -6.70 -4.54 11.97
CA HIS A 83 -5.50 -5.23 12.47
C HIS A 83 -4.22 -4.84 11.71
N LEU A 84 -4.35 -4.53 10.43
CA LEU A 84 -3.23 -4.29 9.53
C LEU A 84 -3.60 -3.26 8.46
N ILE A 85 -2.62 -2.43 8.09
CA ILE A 85 -2.67 -1.50 6.96
C ILE A 85 -1.62 -1.92 5.93
N ASN A 86 -2.04 -2.06 4.67
CA ASN A 86 -1.14 -2.16 3.53
C ASN A 86 -1.17 -0.86 2.72
N TYR A 87 0.00 -0.24 2.57
CA TYR A 87 0.17 1.05 1.92
C TYR A 87 1.15 0.93 0.75
N SER A 88 0.60 0.59 -0.42
CA SER A 88 1.34 0.53 -1.69
C SER A 88 1.32 1.89 -2.41
N TYR A 89 1.73 2.93 -1.69
CA TYR A 89 1.90 4.31 -2.14
C TYR A 89 3.19 4.85 -1.49
N GLY A 90 3.61 6.04 -1.87
CA GLY A 90 4.73 6.73 -1.23
C GLY A 90 5.52 7.61 -2.17
N GLU A 91 6.31 8.50 -1.56
CA GLU A 91 7.08 9.54 -2.22
C GLU A 91 8.50 9.61 -1.64
N ALA A 92 9.37 10.39 -2.28
CA ALA A 92 10.68 10.71 -1.71
C ALA A 92 10.55 11.63 -0.49
N THR A 93 11.51 11.56 0.44
CA THR A 93 11.60 12.49 1.57
C THR A 93 13.03 12.98 1.77
N ASN A 94 13.18 14.24 2.17
CA ASN A 94 14.46 14.80 2.61
C ASN A 94 14.75 14.51 4.09
N PHE A 95 13.72 14.20 4.88
CA PHE A 95 13.81 14.05 6.33
C PHE A 95 13.18 12.72 6.73
N PRO A 96 13.97 11.63 6.84
CA PRO A 96 13.45 10.34 7.24
C PRO A 96 12.96 10.38 8.70
N ASN A 97 11.96 9.54 9.00
CA ASN A 97 11.39 9.32 10.33
C ASN A 97 10.92 10.59 11.05
N SER A 98 10.51 11.62 10.31
CA SER A 98 10.09 12.91 10.86
C SER A 98 8.89 13.50 10.10
N GLY A 99 8.14 14.38 10.78
CA GLY A 99 7.02 15.12 10.22
C GLY A 99 5.66 14.60 10.67
N ARG A 100 4.63 15.43 10.45
CA ARG A 100 3.31 15.23 11.05
C ARG A 100 2.61 13.93 10.63
N ILE A 101 2.79 13.53 9.37
CA ILE A 101 2.23 12.28 8.85
C ILE A 101 2.93 11.07 9.49
N ILE A 102 4.25 11.15 9.69
CA ILE A 102 5.02 10.10 10.35
C ILE A 102 4.61 9.96 11.82
N GLU A 103 4.43 11.06 12.54
CA GLU A 103 3.89 11.04 13.92
C GLU A 103 2.50 10.39 13.99
N ALA A 104 1.62 10.70 13.01
CA ALA A 104 0.29 10.13 12.96
C ALA A 104 0.33 8.61 12.70
N LEU A 105 1.21 8.17 11.80
CA LEU A 105 1.44 6.76 11.53
C LEU A 105 1.99 6.05 12.78
N ASP A 106 3.03 6.60 13.40
CA ASP A 106 3.65 6.03 14.59
C ASP A 106 2.64 5.88 15.74
N ARG A 107 1.73 6.86 15.88
CA ARG A 107 0.62 6.78 16.83
C ARG A 107 -0.33 5.62 16.52
N VAL A 108 -0.71 5.42 15.27
CA VAL A 108 -1.57 4.31 14.85
C VAL A 108 -0.91 2.97 15.17
N VAL A 109 0.38 2.82 14.86
CA VAL A 109 1.11 1.58 15.12
C VAL A 109 1.28 1.33 16.61
N ARG A 110 1.86 2.29 17.33
CA ARG A 110 2.26 2.10 18.73
C ARG A 110 1.11 2.15 19.73
N ARG A 111 0.10 2.99 19.49
CA ARG A 111 -1.02 3.14 20.45
C ARG A 111 -2.20 2.22 20.15
N HIS A 112 -2.48 1.97 18.87
CA HIS A 112 -3.61 1.12 18.48
C HIS A 112 -3.17 -0.31 18.13
N GLY A 113 -1.87 -0.60 18.12
CA GLY A 113 -1.36 -1.95 17.85
C GLY A 113 -1.57 -2.41 16.40
N ILE A 114 -1.77 -1.45 15.48
CA ILE A 114 -2.07 -1.75 14.07
C ILE A 114 -0.76 -1.96 13.32
N LEU A 115 -0.60 -3.11 12.65
CA LEU A 115 0.59 -3.37 11.84
C LEU A 115 0.55 -2.53 10.56
N PHE A 116 1.62 -1.82 10.24
CA PHE A 116 1.69 -0.99 9.04
C PHE A 116 2.77 -1.50 8.08
N PHE A 117 2.34 -1.89 6.88
CA PHE A 117 3.21 -2.33 5.79
C PHE A 117 3.20 -1.30 4.67
N SER A 118 4.37 -1.02 4.12
CA SER A 118 4.51 -0.13 2.96
C SER A 118 5.55 -0.66 1.99
N SER A 119 5.33 -0.46 0.69
CA SER A 119 6.33 -0.79 -0.32
C SER A 119 7.62 0.01 -0.07
N ALA A 120 8.77 -0.62 -0.35
CA ALA A 120 10.06 0.05 -0.24
C ALA A 120 10.24 1.17 -1.28
N GLY A 121 9.39 1.20 -2.31
CA GLY A 121 9.46 2.11 -3.46
C GLY A 121 10.03 1.43 -4.71
N ASN A 122 9.85 2.07 -5.87
CA ASN A 122 10.23 1.52 -7.18
C ASN A 122 11.36 2.31 -7.86
N CYS A 123 12.25 2.93 -7.08
CA CYS A 123 13.31 3.82 -7.56
C CYS A 123 14.70 3.17 -7.59
N GLY A 124 14.80 1.84 -7.52
CA GLY A 124 16.06 1.11 -7.69
C GLY A 124 16.66 1.24 -9.10
N PRO A 125 17.87 0.68 -9.35
CA PRO A 125 18.62 -0.25 -8.51
C PRO A 125 19.68 0.40 -7.60
N ALA A 126 19.85 1.72 -7.69
CA ALA A 126 20.87 2.42 -6.91
C ALA A 126 20.60 2.31 -5.40
N LEU A 127 21.67 2.43 -4.59
CA LEU A 127 21.55 2.50 -3.14
C LEU A 127 20.86 3.80 -2.72
N SER A 128 20.27 3.79 -1.53
CA SER A 128 19.57 4.96 -0.95
C SER A 128 18.44 5.49 -1.82
N THR A 129 17.69 4.57 -2.39
CA THR A 129 16.53 4.85 -3.25
C THR A 129 15.20 4.57 -2.54
N GLY A 130 15.26 4.22 -1.25
CA GLY A 130 14.10 3.90 -0.45
C GLY A 130 13.09 5.06 -0.34
N GLY A 131 11.80 4.75 -0.53
CA GLY A 131 10.71 5.70 -0.42
C GLY A 131 10.13 5.83 0.98
N CYS A 132 9.40 6.93 1.21
CA CYS A 132 8.64 7.22 2.41
C CYS A 132 7.20 6.69 2.30
N PRO A 133 6.64 6.05 3.34
CA PRO A 133 7.26 5.77 4.64
C PRO A 133 8.02 4.44 4.71
N GLY A 134 7.90 3.58 3.69
CA GLY A 134 8.30 2.16 3.75
C GLY A 134 9.73 1.89 4.18
N THR A 135 10.69 2.71 3.78
CA THR A 135 12.12 2.51 4.15
C THR A 135 12.64 3.55 5.14
N THR A 136 11.89 4.63 5.33
CA THR A 136 12.35 5.82 6.05
C THR A 136 11.70 5.97 7.42
N THR A 137 10.78 5.08 7.80
CA THR A 137 10.00 5.18 9.05
C THR A 137 10.15 3.94 9.91
N THR A 138 10.54 4.12 11.17
CA THR A 138 10.89 3.01 12.08
C THR A 138 9.69 2.16 12.53
N SER A 139 8.48 2.72 12.51
CA SER A 139 7.25 2.02 12.88
C SER A 139 6.59 1.27 11.71
N VAL A 140 7.20 1.29 10.52
CA VAL A 140 6.66 0.69 9.29
C VAL A 140 7.51 -0.50 8.88
N ILE A 141 6.84 -1.56 8.44
CA ILE A 141 7.50 -2.69 7.77
C ILE A 141 7.60 -2.38 6.28
N GLY A 142 8.81 -2.06 5.84
CA GLY A 142 9.15 -1.86 4.44
C GLY A 142 9.26 -3.18 3.67
N VAL A 143 8.60 -3.27 2.51
CA VAL A 143 8.57 -4.48 1.68
C VAL A 143 9.21 -4.23 0.32
N GLY A 144 10.32 -4.89 0.04
CA GLY A 144 10.97 -4.90 -1.27
C GLY A 144 10.39 -5.97 -2.21
N ALA A 145 10.66 -5.84 -3.52
CA ALA A 145 10.17 -6.78 -4.52
C ALA A 145 11.26 -7.78 -4.92
N TYR A 146 11.03 -9.05 -4.59
CA TYR A 146 11.90 -10.18 -4.89
C TYR A 146 11.47 -10.91 -6.18
N LEU A 147 12.46 -11.38 -6.94
CA LEU A 147 12.31 -12.12 -8.18
C LEU A 147 13.01 -13.47 -8.07
N SER A 148 12.21 -14.54 -8.00
CA SER A 148 12.69 -15.93 -7.99
C SER A 148 12.89 -16.48 -9.41
N PRO A 149 13.72 -17.53 -9.61
CA PRO A 149 13.85 -18.20 -10.90
C PRO A 149 12.53 -18.74 -11.47
N THR A 150 11.61 -19.20 -10.60
CA THR A 150 10.27 -19.65 -11.01
C THR A 150 9.43 -18.50 -11.54
N MET A 151 9.50 -17.33 -10.89
CA MET A 151 8.84 -16.11 -11.38
C MET A 151 9.41 -15.65 -12.72
N MET A 152 10.72 -15.76 -12.94
CA MET A 152 11.35 -15.39 -14.22
C MET A 152 10.78 -16.20 -15.40
N GLU A 153 10.55 -17.49 -15.20
CA GLU A 153 9.94 -18.36 -16.20
C GLU A 153 8.44 -18.06 -16.36
N ALA A 154 7.68 -18.08 -15.27
CA ALA A 154 6.23 -17.97 -15.32
C ALA A 154 5.73 -16.57 -15.72
N MET A 155 6.40 -15.50 -15.27
CA MET A 155 5.94 -14.12 -15.47
C MET A 155 6.60 -13.43 -16.66
N TYR A 156 7.80 -13.86 -17.07
CA TYR A 156 8.58 -13.20 -18.11
C TYR A 156 9.05 -14.13 -19.24
N SER A 157 8.70 -15.42 -19.19
CA SER A 157 9.11 -16.42 -20.19
C SER A 157 10.63 -16.42 -20.43
N MET A 158 11.42 -16.15 -19.38
CA MET A 158 12.87 -16.10 -19.48
C MET A 158 13.42 -17.48 -19.81
N ARG A 159 14.20 -17.56 -20.91
CA ARG A 159 14.88 -18.80 -21.34
C ARG A 159 16.02 -19.16 -20.39
N ASP A 160 16.85 -18.17 -20.05
CA ASP A 160 17.95 -18.33 -19.12
C ASP A 160 17.59 -17.70 -17.77
N LYS A 161 17.71 -18.48 -16.69
CA LYS A 161 17.41 -18.04 -15.33
C LYS A 161 18.69 -17.51 -14.68
N ILE A 162 18.57 -16.39 -13.97
CA ILE A 162 19.64 -15.87 -13.11
C ILE A 162 19.41 -16.29 -11.66
N PRO A 163 20.42 -16.21 -10.78
CA PRO A 163 20.22 -16.42 -9.35
C PRO A 163 19.10 -15.53 -8.80
N PRO A 164 18.37 -15.99 -7.77
CA PRO A 164 17.30 -15.18 -7.18
C PRO A 164 17.82 -13.81 -6.73
N THR A 165 17.05 -12.77 -7.04
CA THR A 165 17.48 -11.39 -6.85
C THR A 165 16.30 -10.49 -6.55
N LEU A 166 16.54 -9.21 -6.28
CA LEU A 166 15.50 -8.20 -6.24
C LEU A 166 15.20 -7.71 -7.66
N TYR A 167 13.95 -7.30 -7.91
CA TYR A 167 13.64 -6.58 -9.13
C TYR A 167 14.58 -5.37 -9.29
N PRO A 168 15.02 -5.03 -10.51
CA PRO A 168 15.94 -3.91 -10.72
C PRO A 168 15.39 -2.59 -10.16
N TRP A 169 14.09 -2.36 -10.33
CA TRP A 169 13.41 -1.17 -9.82
C TRP A 169 13.08 -1.23 -8.32
N SER A 170 13.18 -2.39 -7.65
CA SER A 170 12.97 -2.43 -6.20
C SER A 170 14.01 -1.56 -5.51
N SER A 171 13.55 -0.57 -4.76
CA SER A 171 14.43 0.37 -4.05
C SER A 171 15.34 -0.35 -3.08
N ARG A 172 16.52 0.23 -2.86
CA ARG A 172 17.59 -0.31 -2.01
C ARG A 172 17.89 0.66 -0.89
N GLY A 173 18.14 0.12 0.30
CA GLY A 173 18.77 0.87 1.37
C GLY A 173 20.25 1.17 1.08
N PRO A 174 20.99 1.72 2.06
CA PRO A 174 20.49 2.24 3.34
C PRO A 174 19.65 3.51 3.15
N THR A 175 18.88 3.88 4.18
CA THR A 175 18.18 5.17 4.26
C THR A 175 18.90 6.19 5.10
#